data_AF-A0A2Z3GN39-F1
#
_entry.id   AF-A0A2Z3GN39-F1
#
_cell.length_a   1.000
_cell.length_b   1.000
_cell.length_c   1.000
_cell.angle_alpha   90.00
_cell.angle_beta   90.00
_cell.angle_gamma   90.00
#
_symmetry.space_group_name_H-M   'P 1'
#
loop_
_entity.id
_entity.type
_entity.pdbx_description
1 polymer ?
#
loop_
_entity_poly.entity_id
_entity_poly.type
_entity_poly.pdbx_seq_one_letter_code
_entity_poly.pdbx_strand_id
1 'polypeptide(L)' 'MPARPGSITVAIEPIYNDVTAVHRWLLGENCRRQWAAPVKMRVFHLATKKSGLKILERGGLQTKSLRMQDTTG' A
#
# COMPACT_ATOMS: atom_id res chain seq x y z
N MET A 1 10.11 -17.75 15.89
CA MET A 1 9.84 -16.98 14.66
C MET A 1 9.92 -15.49 14.99
N PRO A 2 10.57 -14.63 14.20
CA PRO A 2 10.68 -13.21 14.52
C PRO A 2 9.30 -12.54 14.48
N ALA A 3 9.02 -11.70 15.47
CA ALA A 3 7.78 -10.93 15.54
C ALA A 3 7.69 -9.98 14.33
N ARG A 4 6.66 -10.15 13.50
CA ARG A 4 6.41 -9.27 12.36
C ARG A 4 5.82 -7.94 12.86
N PRO A 5 6.29 -6.78 12.36
CA PRO A 5 5.83 -5.48 12.84
C PRO A 5 4.33 -5.26 12.56
N GLY A 6 3.62 -4.67 13.53
CA GLY A 6 2.19 -4.36 13.44
C GLY A 6 1.85 -3.12 12.60
N SER A 7 2.86 -2.32 12.26
CA SER A 7 2.73 -1.14 11.40
C SER A 7 4.01 -0.93 10.60
N ILE A 8 3.86 -0.39 9.39
CA ILE A 8 4.95 0.05 8.52
C ILE A 8 4.78 1.52 8.18
N THR A 9 5.89 2.23 8.00
CA THR A 9 5.89 3.59 7.48
C THR A 9 6.32 3.52 6.02
N VAL A 10 5.45 3.95 5.11
CA VAL A 10 5.75 3.92 3.68
C VAL A 10 5.26 5.23 3.04
N ALA A 11 6.09 5.79 2.15
CA ALA A 11 5.62 6.85 1.26
C ALA A 11 4.74 6.20 0.18
N ILE A 12 3.63 6.84 -0.20
CA ILE A 12 2.65 6.24 -1.11
C ILE A 12 3.31 5.92 -2.46
N GLU A 13 4.14 6.83 -2.97
CA GLU A 13 4.83 6.62 -4.24
C GLU A 13 6.13 7.44 -4.31
N PRO A 14 7.26 6.93 -3.77
CA PRO A 14 8.52 7.67 -3.72
C PRO A 14 9.12 7.96 -5.10
N ILE A 15 8.72 7.19 -6.13
CA ILE A 15 9.20 7.31 -7.51
C ILE A 15 8.77 8.65 -8.13
N TYR A 16 7.65 9.25 -7.72
CA TYR A 16 7.23 10.56 -8.24
C TYR A 16 8.19 11.70 -7.91
N ASN A 17 9.08 11.52 -6.92
CA ASN A 17 10.08 12.51 -6.58
C ASN A 17 11.40 12.33 -7.34
N ASP A 18 11.58 11.18 -8.00
CA ASP A 18 12.74 10.82 -8.82
C ASP A 18 12.54 11.30 -10.28
N VAL A 19 12.50 12.63 -10.45
CA VAL A 19 12.31 13.26 -11.76
C VAL A 19 13.32 14.39 -11.97
N THR A 20 13.76 14.57 -13.22
CA THR A 20 14.75 15.57 -13.60
C THR A 20 14.25 17.02 -13.43
N ALA A 21 15.18 17.97 -13.31
CA ALA A 21 14.88 19.38 -13.11
C ALA A 21 13.98 19.97 -14.22
N VAL A 22 14.15 19.52 -15.47
CA VAL A 22 13.32 19.93 -16.62
C VAL A 22 11.86 19.48 -16.44
N HIS A 23 11.64 18.25 -15.93
CA HIS A 23 10.30 17.72 -15.65
C HIS A 23 9.61 18.46 -14.49
N ARG A 24 10.38 18.95 -13.50
CA ARG A 24 9.86 19.80 -12.42
C ARG A 24 9.54 21.22 -12.90
N TRP A 25 10.32 21.77 -13.81
CA TRP A 25 10.09 23.10 -14.37
C TRP A 25 8.86 23.15 -15.29
N LEU A 26 8.67 22.14 -16.15
CA LEU A 26 7.53 22.07 -17.08
C LEU A 26 6.18 21.79 -16.39
N LEU A 27 6.17 20.94 -15.37
CA LEU A 27 4.93 20.47 -14.73
C LEU A 27 4.68 21.11 -13.35
N GLY A 28 5.66 21.81 -12.77
CA GLY A 28 5.57 22.38 -11.42
C GLY A 28 5.64 21.34 -10.29
N GLU A 29 5.64 21.78 -9.03
CA GLU A 29 5.78 20.89 -7.87
C GLU A 29 4.54 20.02 -7.58
N ASN A 30 3.34 20.43 -8.00
CA ASN A 30 2.06 19.74 -7.76
C ASN A 30 1.87 19.25 -6.30
N CYS A 31 0.99 18.28 -6.06
CA CYS A 31 0.81 17.63 -4.74
C CYS A 31 1.91 16.62 -4.39
N ARG A 32 3.06 16.60 -5.08
CA ARG A 32 4.10 15.55 -4.96
C ARG A 32 4.64 15.42 -3.53
N ARG A 33 4.73 16.53 -2.79
CA ARG A 33 5.11 16.52 -1.37
C ARG A 33 4.12 15.76 -0.48
N GLN A 34 2.82 15.80 -0.80
CA GLN A 34 1.80 15.05 -0.05
C GLN A 34 1.81 13.56 -0.42
N TRP A 35 2.08 13.23 -1.69
CA TRP A 35 2.21 11.84 -2.15
C TRP A 35 3.52 11.16 -1.69
N ALA A 36 4.56 11.93 -1.41
CA ALA A 36 5.83 11.46 -0.85
C ALA A 36 5.86 11.48 0.69
N ALA A 37 4.80 11.97 1.35
CA ALA A 37 4.77 12.03 2.81
C ALA A 37 4.77 10.61 3.40
N PRO A 38 5.67 10.30 4.36
CA PRO A 38 5.69 8.99 5.00
C PRO A 38 4.46 8.85 5.91
N VAL A 39 3.59 7.87 5.62
CA VAL A 39 2.39 7.61 6.43
C VAL A 39 2.56 6.28 7.16
N LYS A 40 2.22 6.27 8.46
CA LYS A 40 2.21 5.06 9.27
C LYS A 40 0.93 4.26 9.00
N MET A 41 1.07 3.11 8.36
CA MET A 41 -0.03 2.20 8.04
C MET A 41 0.05 0.93 8.89
N ARG A 42 -1.10 0.44 9.36
CA ARG A 42 -1.16 -0.83 10.11
C ARG A 42 -1.06 -2.00 9.14
N VAL A 43 -0.26 -3.00 9.48
CA VAL A 43 -0.13 -4.22 8.68
C VAL A 43 -1.25 -5.18 9.08
N PHE A 44 -2.04 -5.62 8.10
CA PHE A 44 -3.07 -6.63 8.30
C PHE A 44 -2.50 -8.02 8.02
N HIS A 45 -2.36 -8.84 9.06
CA HIS A 45 -1.78 -10.18 8.95
C HIS A 45 -2.92 -11.19 8.69
N LEU A 46 -3.06 -11.59 7.43
CA LEU A 46 -4.13 -12.48 6.96
C LEU A 46 -4.05 -13.90 7.54
N ALA A 47 -2.83 -14.37 7.81
CA ALA A 47 -2.60 -15.73 8.34
C ALA A 47 -2.99 -15.89 9.81
N THR A 48 -2.95 -14.81 10.61
CA THR A 48 -3.15 -14.86 12.07
C THR A 48 -4.52 -14.31 12.50
N LYS A 49 -5.17 -13.47 11.69
CA LYS A 49 -6.52 -12.97 12.00
C LYS A 49 -7.58 -13.89 11.41
N LYS A 50 -8.54 -14.27 12.27
CA LYS A 50 -9.70 -15.12 11.93
C LYS A 50 -9.32 -16.47 11.29
N SER A 51 -8.54 -17.27 11.99
CA SER A 51 -8.30 -18.69 11.66
C SER A 51 -7.72 -19.00 10.26
N GLY A 52 -7.13 -18.02 9.56
CA GLY A 52 -6.47 -18.22 8.27
C GLY A 52 -7.36 -17.88 7.08
N LEU A 53 -7.57 -16.58 6.87
CA LEU A 53 -8.28 -16.05 5.71
C LEU A 53 -7.59 -16.53 4.41
N LYS A 54 -8.32 -17.30 3.60
CA LYS A 54 -7.85 -17.71 2.27
C LYS A 54 -8.23 -16.64 1.25
N ILE A 55 -7.25 -16.23 0.45
CA ILE A 55 -7.49 -15.34 -0.68
C ILE A 55 -8.17 -16.15 -1.77
N LEU A 56 -9.40 -15.78 -2.13
CA LEU A 56 -10.16 -16.43 -3.19
C LEU A 56 -9.84 -15.80 -4.54
N GLU A 57 -9.94 -14.47 -4.62
CA GLU A 57 -9.78 -13.74 -5.87
C GLU A 57 -9.12 -12.39 -5.65
N ARG A 58 -8.33 -11.98 -6.65
CA ARG A 58 -7.71 -10.66 -6.76
C ARG A 58 -8.19 -10.07 -8.07
N GLY A 59 -8.73 -8.86 -8.03
CA GLY A 59 -9.28 -8.24 -9.24
C GLY A 59 -9.32 -6.72 -9.17
N GLY A 60 -10.02 -6.15 -10.15
CA GLY A 60 -10.29 -4.73 -10.28
C GLY A 60 -9.36 -4.00 -11.25
N LEU A 61 -9.94 -3.03 -11.97
CA LEU A 61 -9.30 -2.30 -13.07
C LEU A 61 -8.72 -0.95 -12.62
N GLN A 62 -9.45 -0.19 -11.80
CA GLN A 62 -8.94 1.02 -11.13
C GLN A 62 -8.66 0.78 -9.65
N THR A 63 -9.51 0.00 -8.98
CA THR A 63 -9.41 -0.26 -7.53
C THR A 63 -9.04 -1.71 -7.31
N LYS A 64 -8.03 -1.98 -6.47
CA LYS A 64 -7.64 -3.35 -6.13
C LYS A 64 -8.70 -3.98 -5.23
N SER A 65 -9.41 -4.99 -5.72
CA SER A 65 -10.35 -5.79 -4.95
C SER A 65 -9.71 -7.11 -4.53
N LEU A 66 -10.02 -7.54 -3.31
CA LEU A 66 -9.51 -8.76 -2.70
C LEU A 66 -10.67 -9.48 -2.02
N ARG A 67 -11.08 -10.63 -2.57
CA ARG A 67 -12.10 -11.49 -1.96
C ARG A 67 -11.42 -12.54 -1.09
N MET A 68 -11.93 -12.71 0.12
CA MET A 68 -11.38 -13.63 1.11
C MET A 68 -12.49 -14.47 1.73
N GLN A 69 -12.14 -15.70 2.09
CA GLN A 69 -13.01 -16.62 2.81
C GLN A 69 -12.42 -16.94 4.19
N ASP A 70 -13.26 -16.89 5.20
CA ASP A 70 -12.97 -17.35 6.56
C ASP A 70 -13.12 -18.88 6.64
N THR A 71 -12.55 -19.49 7.68
CA THR A 71 -12.75 -20.92 7.97
C THR A 71 -14.22 -21.36 8.09
N THR A 72 -15.14 -20.43 8.35
CA THR A 72 -16.57 -20.69 8.51
C THR A 72 -17.37 -20.64 7.19
N GLY A 73 -16.73 -20.25 6.08
CA GLY A 73 -17.39 -20.08 4.77
C GLY A 73 -17.73 -18.64 4.44
#